data_AF-A0A096MIN3-F1
#
_entry.id   AF-A0A096MIN3-F1
#
_cell.length_a   1.000
_cell.length_b   1.000
_cell.length_c   1.000
_cell.angle_alpha   90.00
_cell.angle_beta   90.00
_cell.angle_gamma   90.00
#
_symmetry.space_group_name_H-M   'P 1'
#
loop_
_entity.id
_entity.type
_entity.pdbx_description
1 polymer ?
#
loop_
_entity_poly.entity_id
_entity_poly.type
_entity_poly.pdbx_seq_one_letter_code
_entity_poly.pdbx_strand_id
1 'polypeptide(L)'
;MDFQYESLQSCSMVIRKVMEQDEGCYRCLFNSYSEGALIGWTCLKLYELHGPFITISRSNSPPGSVVTCSATGRPVPMVTLTVLHQNLSFSHYNTSRVTNNNGTITSTTTVLLSALNSTQVECSVLVQTAALRELLVTVPGLTETSDDGEELFSRLIYRRMICL
;
A
#
# COMPACT_ATOMS: atom_id res chain seq x y z
N MET A 1 -16.57 -24.30 48.36
CA MET A 1 -16.23 -23.01 47.74
C MET A 1 -16.30 -23.26 46.26
N ASP A 2 -17.34 -22.72 45.62
CA ASP A 2 -17.63 -22.93 44.21
C ASP A 2 -17.02 -21.76 43.45
N PHE A 3 -15.94 -22.00 42.70
CA PHE A 3 -15.31 -20.97 41.89
C PHE A 3 -15.98 -20.98 40.52
N GLN A 4 -16.92 -20.06 40.33
CA GLN A 4 -17.46 -19.73 39.02
C GLN A 4 -16.31 -19.20 38.15
N TYR A 5 -15.84 -20.03 37.21
CA TYR A 5 -14.87 -19.65 36.19
C TYR A 5 -15.55 -18.68 35.23
N GLU A 6 -15.36 -17.38 35.42
CA GLU A 6 -15.42 -16.48 34.28
C GLU A 6 -14.14 -16.66 33.48
N SER A 7 -14.26 -17.36 32.36
CA SER A 7 -13.21 -17.46 31.36
C SER A 7 -12.73 -16.04 31.01
N LEU A 8 -11.45 -15.77 31.19
CA LEU A 8 -10.81 -14.62 30.54
C LEU A 8 -10.79 -14.94 29.04
N GLN A 9 -11.85 -14.57 28.33
CA GLN A 9 -12.11 -14.96 26.93
C GLN A 9 -11.16 -14.31 25.90
N SER A 10 -10.33 -13.35 26.34
CA SER A 10 -9.34 -12.72 25.46
C SER A 10 -8.21 -12.11 26.29
N CYS A 11 -6.98 -12.53 25.99
CA CYS A 11 -5.78 -11.81 26.39
C CYS A 11 -5.38 -10.83 25.26
N SER A 12 -4.88 -9.64 25.56
CA SER A 12 -4.37 -8.75 24.50
C SER A 12 -3.07 -8.10 24.92
N MET A 13 -2.13 -8.01 23.97
CA MET A 13 -0.87 -7.30 24.16
C MET A 13 -0.84 -6.05 23.26
N VAL A 14 -0.29 -4.97 23.79
CA VAL A 14 -0.16 -3.69 23.08
C VAL A 14 1.31 -3.33 22.99
N ILE A 15 1.84 -3.25 21.78
CA ILE A 15 3.17 -2.73 21.50
C ILE A 15 3.02 -1.29 21.04
N ARG A 16 3.66 -0.35 21.74
CA ARG A 16 3.65 1.08 21.39
C ARG A 16 4.96 1.45 20.73
N LYS A 17 4.92 2.41 19.80
CA LYS A 17 6.10 2.89 19.06
C LYS A 17 6.86 1.73 18.40
N VAL A 18 6.12 0.91 17.65
CA VAL A 18 6.65 -0.27 16.98
C VAL A 18 7.79 0.12 16.04
N MET A 19 8.90 -0.60 16.12
CA MET A 19 10.08 -0.45 15.28
C MET A 19 10.32 -1.70 14.42
N GLU A 20 11.18 -1.61 13.41
CA GLU A 20 11.46 -2.71 12.48
C GLU A 20 11.94 -3.99 13.18
N GLN A 21 12.71 -3.86 14.26
CA GLN A 21 13.15 -4.99 15.06
C GLN A 21 12.02 -5.70 15.86
N ASP A 22 10.84 -5.08 15.99
CA ASP A 22 9.68 -5.68 16.67
C ASP A 22 8.90 -6.61 15.72
N GLU A 23 9.22 -6.65 14.42
CA GLU A 23 8.62 -7.64 13.52
C GLU A 23 8.97 -9.06 13.97
N GLY A 24 7.95 -9.90 14.09
CA GLY A 24 8.15 -11.26 14.58
C GLY A 24 6.86 -11.94 14.97
N CYS A 25 6.94 -13.26 15.18
CA CYS A 25 5.82 -14.04 15.69
C CYS A 25 5.96 -14.19 17.20
N TYR A 26 5.00 -13.63 17.92
CA TYR A 26 4.91 -13.65 19.36
C TYR A 26 4.07 -14.85 19.80
N ARG A 27 4.59 -15.54 20.81
CA ARG A 27 3.92 -16.68 21.44
C ARG A 27 3.09 -16.17 22.62
N CYS A 28 1.78 -16.33 22.53
CA CYS A 28 0.87 -16.13 23.65
C CYS A 28 0.83 -17.42 24.47
N LEU A 29 1.02 -17.32 25.77
CA LEU A 29 0.87 -18.43 26.71
C LEU A 29 -0.17 -18.04 27.75
N PHE A 30 -1.24 -18.82 27.84
CA PHE A 30 -2.28 -18.64 28.83
C PHE A 30 -2.42 -19.91 29.66
N ASN A 31 -2.24 -19.82 30.97
CA ASN A 31 -2.38 -20.97 31.85
C ASN A 31 -3.78 -20.99 32.42
N SER A 32 -4.60 -21.95 31.98
CA SER A 32 -5.86 -22.28 32.63
C SER A 32 -5.63 -23.39 33.65
N TYR A 33 -6.31 -23.31 34.80
CA TYR A 33 -6.11 -24.29 35.87
C TYR A 33 -6.85 -25.61 35.61
N SER A 34 -7.84 -25.64 34.71
CA SER A 34 -8.54 -26.86 34.28
C SER A 34 -8.03 -27.46 32.96
N GLU A 35 -7.66 -26.65 31.96
CA GLU A 35 -7.26 -27.12 30.62
C GLU A 35 -5.74 -27.09 30.40
N GLY A 36 -4.97 -26.60 31.39
CA GLY A 36 -3.53 -26.42 31.28
C GLY A 36 -3.15 -25.20 30.43
N ALA A 37 -1.95 -25.26 29.83
CA ALA A 37 -1.40 -24.14 29.07
C ALA A 37 -1.99 -24.09 27.64
N LEU A 38 -2.82 -23.07 27.37
CA LEU A 38 -3.25 -22.68 26.04
C LEU A 38 -2.13 -21.86 25.36
N ILE A 39 -1.78 -22.24 24.14
CA ILE A 39 -0.70 -21.61 23.37
C ILE A 39 -1.28 -21.04 22.09
N GLY A 40 -1.11 -19.74 21.90
CA GLY A 40 -1.45 -19.02 20.68
C GLY A 40 -0.21 -18.42 20.02
N TRP A 41 -0.31 -18.12 18.73
CA TRP A 41 0.72 -17.39 17.99
C TRP A 41 0.08 -16.22 17.26
N THR A 42 0.78 -15.10 17.23
CA THR A 42 0.36 -13.92 16.48
C THR A 42 1.60 -13.22 15.95
N CYS A 43 1.56 -12.78 14.70
CA CYS A 43 2.73 -12.19 14.05
C CYS A 43 2.52 -10.70 13.81
N LEU A 44 3.48 -9.90 14.29
CA LEU A 44 3.59 -8.50 13.98
C LEU A 44 4.37 -8.35 12.67
N LYS A 45 3.74 -7.68 11.70
CA LYS A 45 4.38 -7.26 10.45
C LYS A 45 4.20 -5.76 10.30
N LEU A 46 5.25 -5.10 9.89
CA LEU A 46 5.26 -3.69 9.55
C LEU A 46 5.16 -3.52 8.06
N TYR A 47 4.33 -2.56 7.68
CA TYR A 47 4.13 -2.21 6.29
C TYR A 47 4.54 -0.77 6.06
N GLU A 48 5.27 -0.58 4.98
CA GLU A 48 5.65 0.73 4.49
C GLU A 48 5.01 0.94 3.13
N LEU A 49 4.43 2.12 2.93
CA LEU A 49 3.90 2.56 1.65
C LEU A 49 4.17 4.05 1.50
N HIS A 50 4.95 4.39 0.49
CA HIS A 50 5.25 5.73 0.04
C HIS A 50 4.72 5.89 -1.39
N GLY A 51 4.03 7.01 -1.63
CA GLY A 51 3.25 7.24 -2.86
C GLY A 51 1.74 7.14 -2.62
N PRO A 52 0.94 7.12 -3.70
CA PRO A 52 1.34 7.04 -5.11
C PRO A 52 2.00 8.33 -5.63
N PHE A 53 3.01 8.18 -6.49
CA PHE A 53 3.60 9.29 -7.27
C PHE A 53 3.18 9.13 -8.72
N ILE A 54 2.69 10.20 -9.33
CA ILE A 54 2.32 10.21 -10.73
C ILE A 54 3.16 11.24 -11.47
N THR A 55 3.75 10.83 -12.58
CA THR A 55 4.48 11.74 -13.47
C THR A 55 3.87 11.65 -14.86
N ILE A 56 3.73 12.81 -15.49
CA ILE A 56 3.13 12.95 -16.81
C ILE A 56 4.21 13.52 -17.73
N SER A 57 4.48 12.84 -18.83
CA SER A 57 5.48 13.27 -19.81
C SER A 57 4.91 13.17 -21.22
N ARG A 58 5.22 14.14 -22.08
CA ARG A 58 4.75 14.14 -23.47
C ARG A 58 5.68 13.28 -24.34
N SER A 59 5.12 12.34 -25.07
CA SER A 59 5.81 11.54 -26.07
C SER A 59 5.49 12.05 -27.47
N ASN A 60 6.53 12.20 -28.29
CA ASN A 60 6.40 12.57 -29.71
C ASN A 60 6.37 11.33 -30.62
N SER A 61 6.79 10.16 -30.14
CA SER A 61 6.85 8.93 -30.91
C SER A 61 6.68 7.68 -30.02
N PRO A 62 5.47 7.06 -29.99
CA PRO A 62 4.23 7.51 -30.62
C PRO A 62 3.70 8.79 -29.96
N PRO A 63 2.95 9.64 -30.68
CA PRO A 63 2.35 10.84 -30.11
C PRO A 63 1.36 10.48 -28.99
N GLY A 64 1.53 11.08 -27.82
CA GLY A 64 0.65 10.86 -26.68
C GLY A 64 1.23 11.37 -25.37
N SER A 65 0.48 11.15 -24.29
CA SER A 65 0.90 11.44 -22.92
C SER A 65 1.31 10.14 -22.24
N VAL A 66 2.56 10.04 -21.81
CA VAL A 66 3.07 8.94 -21.00
C VAL A 66 2.75 9.26 -19.54
N VAL A 67 1.90 8.44 -18.94
CA VAL A 67 1.54 8.52 -17.53
C VAL A 67 2.27 7.41 -16.81
N THR A 68 3.07 7.80 -15.82
CA THR A 68 3.81 6.88 -14.98
C THR A 68 3.30 7.00 -13.57
N CYS A 69 2.76 5.92 -13.01
CA CYS A 69 2.49 5.85 -11.58
C CYS A 69 3.50 4.95 -10.89
N SER A 70 4.03 5.38 -9.76
CA SER A 70 4.95 4.60 -8.93
C SER A 70 4.58 4.64 -7.46
N ALA A 71 4.89 3.56 -6.76
CA ALA A 71 4.87 3.53 -5.30
C ALA A 71 5.99 2.65 -4.78
N THR A 72 6.52 3.04 -3.63
CA THR A 72 7.58 2.30 -2.94
C THR A 72 7.03 1.76 -1.64
N GLY A 73 7.21 0.47 -1.41
CA GLY A 73 6.68 -0.15 -0.22
C GLY A 73 7.39 -1.42 0.19
N ARG A 74 7.07 -1.85 1.40
CA ARG A 74 7.47 -3.14 1.96
C ARG A 74 6.24 -3.75 2.64
N PRO A 75 5.71 -4.89 2.18
CA PRO A 75 6.10 -5.68 0.99
C PRO A 75 5.81 -4.96 -0.34
N VAL A 76 6.05 -5.65 -1.46
CA VAL A 76 5.80 -5.13 -2.83
C VAL A 76 4.41 -4.46 -2.91
N PRO A 77 4.34 -3.16 -3.23
CA PRO A 77 3.07 -2.48 -3.44
C PRO A 77 2.47 -2.94 -4.78
N MET A 78 1.16 -3.18 -4.78
CA MET A 78 0.38 -3.28 -5.99
C MET A 78 0.08 -1.88 -6.49
N VAL A 79 0.30 -1.63 -7.78
CA VAL A 79 0.02 -0.36 -8.45
C VAL A 79 -1.01 -0.63 -9.52
N THR A 80 -2.12 0.10 -9.48
CA THR A 80 -3.20 0.01 -10.44
C THR A 80 -3.45 1.40 -11.01
N LEU A 81 -3.45 1.51 -12.33
CA LEU A 81 -3.70 2.77 -13.03
C LEU A 81 -4.98 2.62 -13.85
N THR A 82 -6.00 3.41 -13.50
CA THR A 82 -7.32 3.42 -14.14
C THR A 82 -7.54 4.75 -14.86
N VAL A 83 -8.06 4.71 -16.08
CA VAL A 83 -8.45 5.91 -16.82
C VAL A 83 -9.96 6.08 -16.68
N LEU A 84 -10.38 7.20 -16.13
CA LEU A 84 -11.79 7.50 -15.94
C LEU A 84 -12.34 8.16 -17.22
N HIS A 85 -13.55 7.75 -17.61
CA HIS A 85 -14.40 8.39 -18.63
C HIS A 85 -14.14 8.17 -20.13
N GLN A 86 -13.27 7.27 -20.59
CA GLN A 86 -13.17 6.99 -22.04
C GLN A 86 -12.84 5.53 -22.36
N ASN A 87 -13.38 5.02 -23.46
CA ASN A 87 -13.05 3.71 -24.05
C ASN A 87 -11.70 3.81 -24.79
N LEU A 88 -10.65 4.18 -24.07
CA LEU A 88 -9.30 4.32 -24.59
C LEU A 88 -8.60 2.96 -24.58
N SER A 89 -7.98 2.59 -25.70
CA SER A 89 -7.12 1.42 -25.75
C SER A 89 -5.77 1.75 -25.12
N PHE A 90 -5.39 0.97 -24.11
CA PHE A 90 -4.01 0.92 -23.63
C PHE A 90 -3.15 0.37 -24.77
N SER A 91 -2.39 1.21 -25.47
CA SER A 91 -1.48 0.73 -26.52
C SER A 91 -0.26 0.04 -25.91
N HIS A 92 0.23 0.58 -24.78
CA HIS A 92 1.42 0.08 -24.10
C HIS A 92 1.22 0.14 -22.58
N TYR A 93 0.95 -1.00 -21.97
CA TYR A 93 0.85 -1.18 -20.53
C TYR A 93 2.13 -1.90 -20.06
N ASN A 94 3.03 -1.16 -19.41
CA ASN A 94 4.27 -1.74 -18.92
C ASN A 94 4.38 -1.57 -17.41
N THR A 95 4.75 -2.64 -16.73
CA THR A 95 4.94 -2.67 -15.28
C THR A 95 6.35 -3.10 -14.97
N SER A 96 7.06 -2.33 -14.16
CA SER A 96 8.40 -2.66 -13.70
C SER A 96 8.48 -2.64 -12.18
N ARG A 97 9.46 -3.36 -11.65
CA ARG A 97 9.75 -3.39 -10.21
C ARG A 97 11.25 -3.27 -10.00
N VAL A 98 11.63 -2.46 -9.03
CA VAL A 98 13.02 -2.24 -8.64
C VAL A 98 13.15 -2.45 -7.14
N THR A 99 14.11 -3.29 -6.76
CA THR A 99 14.47 -3.48 -5.35
C THR A 99 15.47 -2.40 -4.96
N ASN A 100 15.15 -1.62 -3.93
CA ASN A 100 16.01 -0.56 -3.43
C ASN A 100 16.97 -1.09 -2.37
N ASN A 101 18.09 -0.38 -2.16
CA ASN A 101 19.12 -0.75 -1.19
C ASN A 101 18.60 -0.77 0.27
N ASN A 102 17.53 -0.04 0.57
CA ASN A 102 16.88 -0.02 1.89
C ASN A 102 15.91 -1.20 2.13
N GLY A 103 15.86 -2.18 1.21
CA GLY A 103 14.99 -3.35 1.31
C GLY A 103 13.52 -3.11 0.96
N THR A 104 13.15 -1.90 0.52
CA THR A 104 11.82 -1.62 -0.06
C THR A 104 11.80 -1.96 -1.54
N ILE A 105 10.60 -2.12 -2.10
CA ILE A 105 10.40 -2.39 -3.53
C ILE A 105 9.57 -1.26 -4.13
N THR A 106 10.08 -0.65 -5.19
CA THR A 106 9.34 0.32 -6.00
C THR A 106 8.65 -0.42 -7.13
N SER A 107 7.33 -0.33 -7.18
CA SER A 107 6.51 -0.78 -8.31
C SER A 107 6.16 0.43 -9.16
N THR A 108 6.31 0.30 -10.48
CA THR A 108 6.01 1.37 -11.43
C THR A 108 5.14 0.83 -12.55
N THR A 109 4.07 1.54 -12.88
CA THR A 109 3.18 1.26 -13.99
C THR A 109 3.19 2.45 -14.94
N THR A 110 3.55 2.20 -16.20
CA THR A 110 3.61 3.21 -17.25
C THR A 110 2.59 2.90 -18.33
N VAL A 111 1.84 3.91 -18.75
CA VAL A 111 0.84 3.83 -19.81
C VAL A 111 1.04 4.97 -20.80
N LEU A 112 0.92 4.66 -22.10
CA LEU A 112 0.83 5.67 -23.15
C LEU A 112 -0.63 5.95 -23.50
N LEU A 113 -1.07 7.20 -23.29
CA LEU A 113 -2.40 7.69 -23.62
C LEU A 113 -2.37 8.50 -24.92
N SER A 114 -3.12 8.06 -25.92
CA SER A 114 -3.33 8.79 -27.18
C SER A 114 -4.58 9.67 -27.14
N ALA A 115 -4.81 10.38 -26.03
CA ALA A 115 -6.01 11.21 -25.87
C ALA A 115 -5.80 12.61 -26.48
N LEU A 116 -6.74 13.05 -27.34
CA LEU A 116 -6.75 14.42 -27.87
C LEU A 116 -7.23 15.44 -26.83
N ASN A 117 -8.09 15.02 -25.91
CA ASN A 117 -8.69 15.85 -24.87
C ASN A 117 -8.09 15.54 -23.49
N SER A 118 -8.33 16.42 -22.53
CA SER A 118 -7.99 16.17 -21.13
C SER A 118 -8.67 14.89 -20.62
N THR A 119 -7.90 14.02 -19.98
CA THR A 119 -8.39 12.76 -19.41
C THR A 119 -8.09 12.70 -17.93
N GLN A 120 -9.01 12.10 -17.16
CA GLN A 120 -8.77 11.88 -15.74
C GLN A 120 -8.17 10.49 -15.55
N VAL A 121 -7.08 10.41 -14.80
CA VAL A 121 -6.40 9.16 -14.47
C VAL A 121 -6.35 9.04 -12.97
N GLU A 122 -6.65 7.85 -12.49
CA GLU A 122 -6.58 7.46 -11.10
C GLU A 122 -5.47 6.43 -10.94
N CYS A 123 -4.56 6.69 -10.01
CA CYS A 123 -3.62 5.68 -9.56
C CYS A 123 -3.94 5.25 -8.14
N SER A 124 -4.21 3.96 -7.98
CA SER A 124 -4.40 3.32 -6.68
C SER A 124 -3.22 2.42 -6.36
N VAL A 125 -2.71 2.55 -5.15
CA VAL A 125 -1.59 1.75 -4.65
C VAL A 125 -1.95 1.10 -3.33
N LEU A 126 -1.61 -0.18 -3.24
CA LEU A 126 -2.03 -1.05 -2.16
C LEU A 126 -0.85 -1.85 -1.63
N VAL A 127 -0.66 -1.83 -0.31
CA VAL A 127 0.24 -2.75 0.39
C VAL A 127 -0.58 -3.68 1.28
N GLN A 128 -0.81 -4.90 0.79
CA GLN A 128 -1.63 -5.93 1.44
C GLN A 128 -3.00 -5.36 1.89
N THR A 129 -3.58 -5.85 2.99
CA THR A 129 -4.87 -5.37 3.53
C THR A 129 -4.76 -4.09 4.35
N ALA A 130 -3.58 -3.45 4.41
CA ALA A 130 -3.27 -2.48 5.46
C ALA A 130 -3.21 -1.02 5.00
N ALA A 131 -2.95 -0.75 3.72
CA ALA A 131 -2.82 0.63 3.24
C ALA A 131 -3.21 0.72 1.75
N LEU A 132 -4.44 1.15 1.47
CA LEU A 132 -4.88 1.64 0.16
C LEU A 132 -4.68 3.15 0.11
N ARG A 133 -4.07 3.66 -0.96
CA ARG A 133 -3.94 5.09 -1.25
C ARG A 133 -4.27 5.35 -2.70
N GLU A 134 -4.94 6.45 -2.98
CA GLU A 134 -5.43 6.80 -4.31
C GLU A 134 -5.03 8.23 -4.64
N LEU A 135 -4.66 8.48 -5.88
CA LEU A 135 -4.35 9.80 -6.41
C LEU A 135 -4.99 9.96 -7.78
N LEU A 136 -5.84 10.97 -7.89
CA LEU A 136 -6.51 11.35 -9.13
C LEU A 136 -5.81 12.59 -9.71
N VAL A 137 -5.45 12.53 -10.99
CA VAL A 137 -4.87 13.65 -11.72
C VAL A 137 -5.54 13.81 -13.07
N THR A 138 -5.69 15.05 -13.49
CA THR A 138 -6.13 15.40 -14.85
C THR A 138 -4.90 15.50 -15.74
N VAL A 139 -4.80 14.60 -16.72
CA VAL A 139 -3.78 14.65 -17.76
C VAL A 139 -4.25 15.65 -18.80
N PRO A 140 -3.54 16.77 -19.02
CA PRO A 140 -3.90 17.72 -20.06
C PRO A 140 -3.84 17.06 -21.44
N GLY A 141 -4.72 17.51 -22.33
CA GLY A 141 -4.67 17.12 -23.73
C GLY A 141 -3.35 17.56 -24.39
N LEU A 142 -3.10 17.12 -25.62
CA LEU A 142 -1.88 17.45 -26.37
C LEU A 142 -1.62 18.97 -26.53
N THR A 143 -2.60 19.82 -26.24
CA THR A 143 -2.56 21.28 -26.39
C THR A 143 -2.25 22.07 -25.11
N GLU A 144 -2.21 21.46 -23.93
CA GLU A 144 -2.03 22.20 -22.66
C GLU A 144 -0.88 21.65 -21.80
N THR A 145 -0.29 22.48 -20.93
CA THR A 145 0.85 22.15 -20.07
C THR A 145 0.46 22.28 -18.59
N SER A 146 0.86 21.33 -17.74
CA SER A 146 0.63 21.37 -16.29
C SER A 146 1.93 21.31 -15.48
N ASP A 147 1.86 21.90 -14.28
CA ASP A 147 2.90 22.13 -13.27
C ASP A 147 2.76 21.12 -12.12
N ASP A 148 3.87 20.61 -11.58
CA ASP A 148 3.92 19.50 -10.62
C ASP A 148 4.08 20.00 -9.17
N GLY A 149 3.23 19.53 -8.27
CA GLY A 149 3.35 19.74 -6.81
C GLY A 149 3.36 18.41 -6.06
N GLU A 150 4.43 18.13 -5.32
CA GLU A 150 4.56 16.96 -4.44
C GLU A 150 4.05 17.24 -3.03
N GLU A 151 3.35 16.28 -2.42
CA GLU A 151 2.94 16.31 -1.01
C GLU A 151 3.35 15.01 -0.28
N LEU A 152 3.92 15.15 0.91
CA LEU A 152 4.64 14.10 1.65
C LEU A 152 3.83 13.66 2.88
N PHE A 153 3.38 12.40 2.93
CA PHE A 153 2.62 11.86 4.08
C PHE A 153 3.44 10.90 4.95
N SER A 154 3.46 11.19 6.26
CA SER A 154 4.20 10.45 7.29
C SER A 154 3.48 9.20 7.85
N ARG A 155 4.30 8.26 8.35
CA ARG A 155 3.97 6.95 8.96
C ARG A 155 3.25 7.09 10.32
N LEU A 156 2.20 6.31 10.56
CA LEU A 156 1.63 6.03 11.90
C LEU A 156 1.26 4.54 11.97
N ILE A 157 1.95 3.76 12.82
CA ILE A 157 1.64 2.32 13.04
C ILE A 157 1.48 2.05 14.53
N TYR A 158 0.24 1.80 14.95
CA TYR A 158 -0.13 1.24 16.26
C TYR A 158 -0.94 -0.04 15.98
N ARG A 159 -0.52 -1.20 16.51
CA ARG A 159 -1.26 -2.47 16.36
C ARG A 159 -1.53 -3.10 17.72
N ARG A 160 -2.81 -3.38 17.99
CA ARG A 160 -3.27 -4.21 19.11
C ARG A 160 -3.24 -5.67 18.65
N MET A 161 -2.49 -6.52 19.34
CA MET A 161 -2.47 -7.96 19.07
C MET A 161 -3.42 -8.66 20.04
N ILE A 162 -4.36 -9.43 19.50
CA ILE A 162 -5.30 -10.24 20.26
C ILE A 162 -4.66 -11.63 20.43
N CYS A 163 -4.50 -12.04 21.68
CA CYS A 163 -4.22 -13.40 22.09
C CYS A 163 -5.56 -14.07 22.47
N LEU A 164 -5.68 -15.37 22.19
CA LEU A 164 -6.83 -16.17 22.66
C LEU A 164 -6.96 -16.11 24.18
#